data_AF-A0A7W4JDL5-F1
#
_entry.id   AF-A0A7W4JDL5-F1
#
_cell.length_a   1.000
_cell.length_b   1.000
_cell.length_c   1.000
_cell.angle_alpha   90.00
_cell.angle_beta   90.00
_cell.angle_gamma   90.00
#
_symmetry.space_group_name_H-M   'P 1'
#
loop_
_entity.id
_entity.type
_entity.pdbx_description
1 polymer ?
#
loop_
_entity_poly.entity_id
_entity_poly.type
_entity_poly.pdbx_seq_one_letter_code
_entity_poly.pdbx_strand_id
1 'polypeptide(L)'
;MIEPIAGTVEQCPFCRRTIRGTAEICPHCGAERRFGPTLRESVLTFAVGVTAGPVFMLLIGAGTQLALLAGAIGGLIGFFIAHSRHAGDRWMKPPDKP
;
A
#
# COMPACT_ATOMS: atom_id res chain seq x y z
N MET A 1 18.68 -29.61 -20.55
CA MET A 1 18.50 -28.14 -20.68
C MET A 1 17.11 -27.83 -20.15
N ILE A 2 17.01 -27.02 -19.10
CA ILE A 2 15.72 -26.56 -18.56
C ILE A 2 15.37 -25.31 -19.37
N GLU A 3 14.39 -25.42 -20.26
CA GLU A 3 13.84 -24.25 -20.95
C GLU A 3 13.16 -23.34 -19.92
N PRO A 4 13.53 -22.05 -19.82
CA PRO A 4 12.84 -21.12 -18.95
C PRO A 4 11.44 -20.92 -19.52
N ILE A 5 10.42 -21.17 -18.70
CA ILE A 5 9.01 -21.01 -19.04
C ILE A 5 8.83 -19.58 -19.57
N ALA A 6 8.48 -19.44 -20.85
CA ALA A 6 8.40 -18.17 -21.58
C ALA A 6 7.37 -17.16 -21.00
N GLY A 7 6.65 -17.52 -19.94
CA GLY A 7 5.77 -16.64 -19.17
C GLY A 7 6.43 -15.91 -17.99
N THR A 8 7.76 -15.98 -17.84
CA THR A 8 8.49 -15.47 -16.67
C THR A 8 9.32 -14.21 -16.96
N VAL A 9 8.98 -13.47 -18.02
CA VAL A 9 9.67 -12.22 -18.38
C VAL A 9 8.63 -11.11 -18.43
N GLU A 10 8.80 -10.10 -17.60
CA GLU A 10 7.95 -8.91 -17.53
C GLU A 10 8.74 -7.67 -17.97
N GLN A 11 8.05 -6.59 -18.30
CA GLN A 11 8.69 -5.31 -18.60
C GLN A 11 8.70 -4.43 -17.36
N CYS A 12 9.84 -3.82 -17.06
CA CYS A 12 9.92 -2.86 -15.97
C CYS A 12 9.09 -1.61 -16.30
N PRO A 13 8.18 -1.16 -15.42
CA PRO A 13 7.33 0.01 -15.68
C PRO A 13 8.09 1.34 -15.74
N PHE A 14 9.33 1.38 -15.23
CA PHE A 14 10.16 2.59 -15.23
C PHE A 14 11.07 2.69 -16.46
N CYS A 15 11.85 1.64 -16.75
CA CYS A 15 12.85 1.68 -17.83
C CYS A 15 12.42 0.92 -19.10
N ARG A 16 11.26 0.24 -19.09
CA ARG A 16 10.70 -0.56 -20.19
C ARG A 16 11.59 -1.70 -20.71
N ARG A 17 12.69 -2.00 -20.01
CA ARG A 17 13.55 -3.15 -20.31
C ARG A 17 12.95 -4.43 -19.75
N THR A 18 13.26 -5.54 -20.40
CA THR A 18 12.83 -6.88 -20.00
C THR A 18 13.54 -7.30 -18.72
N ILE A 19 12.77 -7.84 -17.77
CA ILE A 19 13.23 -8.32 -16.48
C ILE A 19 12.65 -9.71 -16.23
N ARG A 20 13.34 -10.52 -15.41
CA ARG A 20 12.76 -11.78 -14.93
C ARG A 20 11.57 -11.48 -14.03
N GLY A 21 10.51 -12.26 -14.11
CA GLY A 21 9.30 -12.04 -13.32
C GLY A 21 9.46 -12.35 -11.83
N THR A 22 10.51 -13.09 -11.47
CA THR A 22 10.92 -13.28 -10.08
C THR A 22 11.90 -12.20 -9.60
N ALA A 23 12.21 -11.19 -10.41
CA ALA A 23 13.12 -10.12 -9.99
C ALA A 23 12.44 -9.18 -9.00
N GLU A 24 13.01 -9.09 -7.80
CA GLU A 24 12.61 -8.10 -6.78
C GLU A 24 13.22 -6.73 -7.07
N ILE A 25 14.35 -6.68 -7.77
CA ILE A 25 15.04 -5.43 -8.14
C ILE A 25 15.33 -5.46 -9.64
N CYS A 26 15.02 -4.36 -10.33
CA CYS A 26 15.34 -4.21 -11.75
C CYS A 26 16.86 -4.01 -11.92
N PRO A 27 17.56 -4.88 -12.67
CA PRO A 27 19.01 -4.78 -12.85
C PRO A 27 19.44 -3.56 -13.70
N HIS A 28 18.50 -2.91 -14.37
CA HIS A 28 18.79 -1.80 -15.29
C HIS A 28 18.57 -0.42 -14.67
N CYS A 29 17.56 -0.27 -13.81
CA CYS A 29 17.21 1.03 -13.23
C CYS A 29 17.18 1.03 -11.69
N GLY A 30 17.30 -0.13 -11.04
CA GLY A 30 17.27 -0.23 -9.59
C GLY A 30 15.87 -0.08 -8.96
N ALA A 31 14.80 -0.03 -9.76
CA ALA A 31 13.44 -0.07 -9.22
C ALA A 31 13.21 -1.36 -8.42
N GLU A 32 12.48 -1.26 -7.32
CA GLU A 32 12.26 -2.37 -6.39
C GLU A 32 10.77 -2.75 -6.37
N ARG A 33 10.49 -4.05 -6.38
CA ARG A 33 9.17 -4.64 -6.24
C ARG A 33 8.88 -4.75 -4.75
N ARG A 34 7.92 -3.98 -4.27
CA ARG A 34 7.48 -4.03 -2.87
C ARG A 34 6.09 -4.64 -2.78
N PHE A 35 5.97 -5.57 -1.84
CA PHE A 35 4.70 -6.18 -1.46
C PHE A 35 4.11 -5.42 -0.26
N GLY A 36 2.80 -5.16 -0.30
CA GLY A 36 2.08 -4.57 0.81
C GLY A 36 2.10 -3.03 0.90
N PRO A 37 1.35 -2.47 1.85
CA PRO A 37 1.29 -1.04 2.10
C PRO A 37 2.61 -0.53 2.72
N THR A 38 2.99 0.70 2.38
CA THR A 38 4.07 1.37 3.09
C THR A 38 3.59 1.84 4.47
N LEU A 39 4.51 2.01 5.44
CA LEU A 39 4.16 2.53 6.76
C LEU A 39 3.39 3.85 6.69
N ARG A 40 3.78 4.75 5.78
CA ARG A 40 3.10 6.04 5.60
C ARG A 40 1.67 5.87 5.11
N GLU A 41 1.43 5.00 4.13
CA GLU A 41 0.08 4.76 3.59
C GLU A 41 -0.84 4.14 4.65
N SER A 42 -0.36 3.14 5.39
CA SER A 42 -1.13 2.50 6.47
C SER A 42 -1.49 3.48 7.59
N VAL A 43 -0.53 4.32 8.01
CA VAL A 43 -0.76 5.32 9.07
C VAL A 43 -1.75 6.39 8.60
N LEU A 44 -1.66 6.84 7.34
CA LEU A 44 -2.56 7.86 6.81
C LEU A 44 -4.01 7.38 6.75
N THR A 45 -4.28 6.20 6.18
CA THR A 45 -5.67 5.70 6.09
C THR A 45 -6.24 5.33 7.46
N PHE A 46 -5.41 4.81 8.36
CA PHE A 46 -5.79 4.59 9.75
C PHE A 46 -6.15 5.90 10.45
N ALA A 47 -5.30 6.93 10.35
CA ALA A 47 -5.55 8.23 10.97
C ALA A 47 -6.82 8.89 10.45
N VAL A 48 -7.09 8.79 9.14
CA VAL A 48 -8.34 9.28 8.55
C VAL A 48 -9.54 8.51 9.13
N GLY A 49 -9.47 7.18 9.21
CA GLY A 49 -10.53 6.37 9.80
C GLY A 49 -10.79 6.69 11.28
N VAL A 50 -9.72 6.86 12.06
CA VAL A 50 -9.79 7.21 13.48
C VAL A 50 -10.32 8.61 13.72
N THR A 51 -10.20 9.55 12.77
CA THR A 51 -10.60 10.95 13.00
C THR A 51 -11.95 11.29 12.37
N ALA A 52 -12.23 10.84 11.15
CA ALA A 52 -13.45 11.23 10.43
C ALA A 52 -14.73 10.81 11.17
N GLY A 53 -14.78 9.57 11.66
CA GLY A 53 -15.93 9.02 12.40
C GLY A 53 -16.23 9.78 13.70
N PRO A 54 -15.26 9.93 14.61
CA PRO A 54 -15.47 10.67 15.86
C PRO A 54 -15.80 12.15 15.64
N VAL A 55 -15.12 12.81 14.71
CA VAL A 55 -15.40 14.23 14.40
C VAL A 55 -16.85 14.38 13.95
N PHE A 56 -17.32 13.52 13.04
CA PHE A 56 -18.71 13.55 12.60
C PHE A 56 -19.69 13.32 13.75
N MET A 57 -19.44 12.32 14.61
CA MET A 57 -20.32 12.02 15.76
C MET A 57 -20.37 13.14 16.79
N LEU A 58 -19.24 13.82 17.03
CA LEU A 58 -19.19 14.98 17.91
C LEU A 58 -19.93 16.19 17.31
N LEU A 59 -19.83 16.41 16.00
CA LEU A 59 -20.53 17.51 15.31
C LEU A 59 -22.05 17.38 15.37
N ILE A 60 -22.59 16.17 15.34
CA ILE A 60 -24.04 15.91 15.44
C ILE A 60 -24.54 15.77 16.89
N GLY A 61 -23.67 15.95 17.89
CA GLY A 61 -24.04 15.86 19.31
C GLY A 61 -24.35 14.45 19.82
N ALA A 62 -23.91 13.39 19.12
CA ALA A 62 -24.24 12.01 19.46
C ALA A 62 -23.49 11.44 20.68
N GLY A 63 -22.72 12.28 21.39
CA GLY A 63 -22.01 11.94 22.62
C GLY A 63 -20.62 11.32 22.40
N THR A 64 -19.81 11.36 23.45
CA THR A 64 -18.39 10.94 23.40
C THR A 64 -18.22 9.43 23.27
N GLN A 65 -19.12 8.63 23.83
CA GLN A 65 -19.06 7.16 23.72
C GLN A 65 -19.21 6.70 22.27
N LEU A 66 -20.19 7.25 21.53
CA LEU A 66 -20.40 6.89 20.14
C LEU A 66 -19.24 7.40 19.24
N ALA A 67 -18.69 8.56 19.56
CA ALA A 67 -17.49 9.07 18.90
C ALA A 67 -16.30 8.11 19.08
N LEU A 68 -16.02 7.62 20.29
CA LEU A 68 -14.92 6.67 20.53
C LEU A 68 -15.12 5.35 19.77
N LEU A 69 -16.34 4.80 19.77
CA LEU A 69 -16.67 3.58 19.01
C LEU A 69 -16.48 3.79 17.50
N ALA A 70 -16.93 4.92 16.96
CA ALA A 70 -16.75 5.26 15.55
C ALA A 70 -15.27 5.37 15.17
N GLY A 71 -14.43 5.90 16.06
CA GLY A 71 -12.98 5.98 15.86
C GLY A 71 -12.31 4.60 15.83
N ALA A 72 -12.69 3.70 16.74
CA ALA A 72 -12.16 2.33 16.76
C ALA A 72 -12.54 1.56 15.47
N ILE A 73 -13.82 1.61 15.09
CA ILE A 73 -14.31 0.95 13.86
C ILE A 73 -13.68 1.58 12.62
N GLY A 74 -13.65 2.91 12.55
CA GLY A 74 -13.05 3.65 11.44
C GLY A 74 -11.57 3.35 11.27
N GLY A 75 -10.81 3.25 12.37
CA GLY A 75 -9.40 2.85 12.34
C GLY A 75 -9.20 1.45 11.77
N LEU A 76 -9.98 0.46 12.23
CA LEU A 76 -9.92 -0.90 11.69
C LEU A 76 -10.25 -0.96 10.20
N ILE A 77 -11.30 -0.24 9.78
CA ILE A 77 -11.68 -0.14 8.36
C ILE A 77 -10.56 0.54 7.55
N GLY A 78 -10.01 1.65 8.04
CA GLY A 78 -8.92 2.37 7.36
C GLY A 78 -7.65 1.53 7.22
N PHE A 79 -7.31 0.74 8.24
CA PHE A 79 -6.20 -0.22 8.21
C PHE A 79 -6.44 -1.33 7.18
N PHE A 80 -7.65 -1.89 7.18
CA PHE A 80 -8.05 -2.94 6.25
C PHE A 80 -8.04 -2.45 4.79
N ILE A 81 -8.53 -1.23 4.53
CA ILE A 81 -8.50 -0.59 3.20
C ILE A 81 -7.06 -0.39 2.73
N ALA A 82 -6.13 0.03 3.60
CA ALA A 82 -4.72 0.14 3.23
C ALA A 82 -4.13 -1.20 2.81
N HIS A 83 -4.40 -2.27 3.56
CA HIS A 83 -3.86 -3.59 3.25
C HIS A 83 -4.51 -4.22 2.02
N SER A 84 -5.83 -4.08 1.85
CA SER A 84 -6.53 -4.65 0.69
C SER A 84 -6.15 -3.94 -0.61
N ARG A 85 -6.05 -2.61 -0.60
CA ARG A 85 -5.68 -1.83 -1.79
C ARG A 85 -4.24 -2.08 -2.25
N HIS A 86 -3.34 -2.40 -1.32
CA HIS A 86 -1.92 -2.59 -1.60
C HIS A 86 -1.46 -4.04 -1.43
N ALA A 87 -2.39 -4.99 -1.47
CA ALA A 87 -2.08 -6.42 -1.41
C ALA A 87 -1.32 -6.92 -2.67
N GLY A 88 -1.39 -6.15 -3.76
CA GLY A 88 -0.73 -6.50 -5.02
C GLY A 88 0.72 -6.00 -5.12
N ASP A 89 1.44 -6.64 -6.04
CA ASP A 89 2.83 -6.33 -6.34
C ASP A 89 2.91 -4.99 -7.07
N ARG A 90 3.77 -4.11 -6.58
CA ARG A 90 4.02 -2.81 -7.21
C ARG A 90 5.49 -2.49 -7.25
N TRP A 91 5.87 -1.82 -8.33
CA TRP A 91 7.22 -1.33 -8.53
C TRP A 91 7.33 0.10 -7.98
N MET A 92 8.30 0.31 -7.11
CA MET A 92 8.65 1.64 -6.60
C MET A 92 9.92 2.15 -7.28
N LYS A 93 9.99 3.48 -7.41
CA LYS A 93 11.17 4.16 -7.95
C LYS A 93 12.38 3.82 -7.07
N PRO A 94 13.59 3.63 -7.63
CA PRO A 94 14.80 3.47 -6.83
C PRO A 94 14.89 4.60 -5.78
N PRO A 95 15.25 4.28 -4.52
CA PRO A 95 15.56 5.32 -3.55
C PRO A 95 16.68 6.19 -4.13
N ASP A 96 16.51 7.51 -4.05
CA ASP A 96 17.53 8.45 -4.52
C ASP A 96 18.84 8.11 -3.80
N LYS A 97 19.82 7.62 -4.57
CA LYS A 97 21.13 7.29 -4.03
C LYS A 97 21.75 8.63 -3.59
N PRO A 98 22.19 8.77 -2.33
CA PRO A 98 22.87 9.99 -1.90
C PRO A 98 24.14 10.26 -2.71
#